data_AF-A0A7C4ZG32-F1
#
_entry.id   AF-A0A7C4ZG32-F1
#
_cell.length_a   1.000
_cell.length_b   1.000
_cell.length_c   1.000
_cell.angle_alpha   90.00
_cell.angle_beta   90.00
_cell.angle_gamma   90.00
#
_symmetry.space_group_name_H-M   'P 1'
#
loop_
_entity.id
_entity.type
_entity.pdbx_description
1 polymer ?
#
loop_
_entity_poly.entity_id
_entity_poly.type
_entity_poly.pdbx_seq_one_letter_code
_entity_poly.pdbx_strand_id
1 'polypeptide(L)'
;MPLHRPSDLARARLSPHAEVRSARGCLFWIEQEGGRARLVGWAGAPLRFAVQHALEPGVGYGGGAFNLASDDVFFVAEGRVWRLPRQGPEPRPLTPPFGAAADPQPSPAGAHVVYVHHHEGRDVLAAADADPDGWPRVWARGADFYMQPAWSPDGGLLAWVEWDHPNMPWDGARLMLARVGAGGPSEAKRVAGGERMPVFQPLFTPDGRGLVWVENPEGAELDRL
;
A
#
# COMPACT_ATOMS: atom_id res chain seq x y z
N MET A 1 16.37 -19.40 -4.45
CA MET A 1 16.41 -20.84 -4.76
C MET A 1 15.66 -21.01 -6.09
N PRO A 2 16.25 -21.63 -7.13
CA PRO A 2 15.58 -21.76 -8.41
C PRO A 2 14.40 -22.74 -8.30
N LEU A 3 13.33 -22.50 -9.06
CA LEU A 3 12.18 -23.40 -9.15
C LEU A 3 12.64 -24.70 -9.84
N HIS A 4 12.72 -25.80 -9.10
CA HIS A 4 13.23 -27.07 -9.63
C HIS A 4 12.19 -28.19 -9.59
N ARG A 5 11.14 -28.09 -8.77
CA ARG A 5 10.10 -29.14 -8.62
C ARG A 5 8.69 -28.56 -8.45
N PRO A 6 7.62 -29.29 -8.85
CA PRO A 6 6.23 -28.87 -8.60
C PRO A 6 5.86 -28.68 -7.12
N SER A 7 6.58 -29.31 -6.20
CA SER A 7 6.44 -29.10 -4.75
C SER A 7 6.87 -27.72 -4.28
N ASP A 8 7.63 -26.99 -5.09
CA ASP A 8 8.07 -25.63 -4.82
C ASP A 8 6.97 -24.60 -5.14
N LEU A 9 5.84 -25.05 -5.69
CA LEU A 9 4.70 -24.21 -6.06
C LEU A 9 3.73 -24.06 -4.88
N ALA A 10 3.58 -22.83 -4.39
CA ALA A 10 2.46 -22.45 -3.52
C ALA A 10 1.23 -22.11 -4.37
N ARG A 11 0.04 -22.52 -3.92
CA ARG A 11 -1.25 -22.14 -4.53
C ARG A 11 -2.06 -21.35 -3.51
N ALA A 12 -2.56 -20.19 -3.92
CA ALA A 12 -3.51 -19.40 -3.14
C ALA A 12 -4.91 -19.51 -3.76
N ARG A 13 -5.96 -19.37 -2.94
CA ARG A 13 -7.33 -19.18 -3.44
C ARG A 13 -7.54 -17.70 -3.71
N LEU A 14 -7.77 -17.34 -4.97
CA LEU A 14 -8.01 -15.95 -5.36
C LEU A 14 -9.40 -15.51 -4.90
N SER A 15 -9.46 -14.40 -4.17
CA SER A 15 -10.66 -13.62 -3.91
C SER A 15 -10.48 -12.21 -4.49
N PRO A 16 -11.52 -11.35 -4.53
CA PRO A 16 -11.41 -9.99 -5.07
C PRO A 16 -10.37 -9.09 -4.37
N HIS A 17 -9.85 -9.52 -3.21
CA HIS A 17 -8.81 -8.84 -2.44
C HIS A 17 -7.54 -9.68 -2.30
N ALA A 18 -7.33 -10.65 -3.19
CA ALA A 18 -6.11 -11.45 -3.17
C ALA A 18 -4.91 -10.59 -3.54
N GLU A 19 -3.96 -10.51 -2.62
CA GLU A 19 -2.69 -9.83 -2.80
C GLU A 19 -1.55 -10.80 -2.57
N VAL A 20 -0.48 -10.59 -3.30
CA VAL A 20 0.78 -11.30 -3.14
C VAL A 20 1.92 -10.30 -3.11
N ARG A 21 2.86 -10.51 -2.20
CA ARG A 21 4.07 -9.69 -2.07
C ARG A 21 5.26 -10.61 -1.84
N SER A 22 6.40 -10.24 -2.42
CA SER A 22 7.65 -10.93 -2.15
C SER A 22 8.76 -9.93 -1.88
N ALA A 23 9.62 -10.25 -0.93
CA ALA A 23 10.79 -9.44 -0.59
C ALA A 23 11.87 -10.34 0.02
N ARG A 24 13.12 -10.18 -0.42
CA ARG A 24 14.30 -10.91 0.11
C ARG A 24 14.11 -12.44 0.23
N GLY A 25 13.42 -13.04 -0.75
CA GLY A 25 13.15 -14.48 -0.78
C GLY A 25 11.99 -14.95 0.10
N CYS A 26 11.26 -14.04 0.74
CA CYS A 26 9.99 -14.32 1.39
C CYS A 26 8.83 -14.06 0.43
N LEU A 27 7.75 -14.82 0.61
CA LEU A 27 6.48 -14.69 -0.12
C LEU A 27 5.35 -14.62 0.89
N PHE A 28 4.49 -13.63 0.78
CA PHE A 28 3.29 -13.44 1.59
C PHE A 28 2.09 -13.23 0.68
N TRP A 29 0.93 -13.72 1.10
CA TRP A 29 -0.33 -13.56 0.38
C TRP A 29 -1.53 -13.57 1.32
N ILE A 30 -2.69 -13.19 0.77
CA ILE A 30 -3.97 -13.24 1.48
C ILE A 30 -4.73 -14.50 1.07
N GLU A 31 -5.28 -15.22 2.05
CA GLU A 31 -6.26 -16.28 1.83
C GLU A 31 -7.59 -15.96 2.51
N GLN A 32 -8.68 -16.49 1.95
CA GLN A 32 -10.01 -16.41 2.56
C GLN A 32 -10.32 -17.71 3.31
N GLU A 33 -10.59 -17.58 4.61
CA GLU A 33 -10.94 -18.70 5.48
C GLU A 33 -12.11 -18.30 6.40
N GLY A 34 -13.24 -19.00 6.29
CA GLY A 34 -14.42 -18.71 7.11
C GLY A 34 -14.97 -17.29 6.94
N GLY A 35 -14.85 -16.71 5.74
CA GLY A 35 -15.26 -15.33 5.44
C GLY A 35 -14.31 -14.25 5.95
N ARG A 36 -13.11 -14.62 6.43
CA ARG A 36 -12.09 -13.70 6.92
C ARG A 36 -10.83 -13.78 6.06
N ALA A 37 -10.26 -12.62 5.73
CA ALA A 37 -8.97 -12.52 5.09
C ALA A 37 -7.83 -12.79 6.08
N ARG A 38 -6.92 -13.70 5.71
CA ARG A 38 -5.79 -14.14 6.54
C ARG A 38 -4.48 -13.90 5.82
N LEU A 39 -3.48 -13.45 6.59
CA LEU A 39 -2.11 -13.33 6.10
C LEU A 39 -1.41 -14.70 6.18
N VAL A 40 -0.91 -15.16 5.04
CA VAL A 40 -0.15 -16.40 4.91
C VAL A 40 1.22 -16.08 4.33
N GLY A 41 2.26 -16.78 4.78
CA GLY A 41 3.61 -16.63 4.26
C GLY A 41 4.29 -17.98 4.01
N TRP A 42 5.30 -17.97 3.15
CA TRP A 42 6.08 -19.16 2.80
C TRP A 42 7.39 -19.24 3.57
N ALA A 43 7.59 -20.33 4.32
CA ALA A 43 8.82 -20.66 5.02
C ALA A 43 9.13 -22.16 4.91
N GLY A 44 9.30 -22.67 3.69
CA GLY A 44 9.41 -24.11 3.42
C GLY A 44 8.07 -24.85 3.42
N ALA A 45 7.06 -24.29 4.09
CA ALA A 45 5.64 -24.61 3.97
C ALA A 45 4.81 -23.34 4.23
N PRO A 46 3.52 -23.30 3.85
CA PRO A 46 2.61 -22.21 4.21
C PRO A 46 2.42 -22.11 5.73
N LEU A 47 2.60 -20.91 6.27
CA LEU A 47 2.36 -20.59 7.67
C LEU A 47 1.41 -19.40 7.80
N ARG A 48 0.52 -19.46 8.79
CA ARG A 48 -0.39 -18.34 9.11
C ARG A 48 0.31 -17.34 10.00
N PHE A 49 0.13 -16.07 9.69
CA PHE A 49 0.66 -14.93 10.45
C PHE A 49 -0.50 -14.08 10.97
N ALA A 50 -0.25 -13.31 12.05
CA ALA A 50 -1.24 -12.44 12.67
C ALA A 50 -2.59 -13.17 12.93
N VAL A 51 -2.56 -14.40 13.44
CA VAL A 51 -3.73 -15.31 13.51
C VAL A 51 -4.95 -14.73 14.23
N GLN A 52 -4.75 -13.77 15.13
CA GLN A 52 -5.81 -13.10 15.88
C GLN A 52 -6.47 -11.96 15.09
N HIS A 53 -5.86 -11.50 14.00
CA HIS A 53 -6.28 -10.33 13.23
C HIS A 53 -6.73 -10.76 11.82
N ALA A 54 -7.92 -10.33 11.41
CA ALA A 54 -8.36 -10.44 10.03
C ALA A 54 -7.93 -9.19 9.26
N LEU A 55 -7.46 -9.37 8.02
CA LEU A 55 -7.00 -8.26 7.20
C LEU A 55 -8.20 -7.53 6.58
N GLU A 56 -8.38 -6.26 6.94
CA GLU A 56 -9.61 -5.51 6.64
C GLU A 56 -9.26 -4.06 6.26
N PRO A 57 -8.77 -3.81 5.02
CA PRO A 57 -8.57 -2.45 4.55
C PRO A 57 -9.93 -1.75 4.43
N GLY A 58 -10.09 -0.62 5.10
CA GLY A 58 -11.40 0.03 5.31
C GLY A 58 -11.60 1.31 4.49
N VAL A 59 -10.71 1.62 3.55
CA VAL A 59 -10.84 2.78 2.64
C VAL A 59 -11.21 2.29 1.24
N GLY A 60 -12.07 3.06 0.56
CA GLY A 60 -12.54 2.76 -0.80
C GLY A 60 -11.43 2.76 -1.85
N TYR A 61 -11.75 2.28 -3.05
CA TYR A 61 -10.92 2.35 -4.27
C TYR A 61 -9.60 1.58 -4.29
N GLY A 62 -9.41 0.71 -3.31
CA GLY A 62 -8.26 -0.19 -3.28
C GLY A 62 -7.05 0.50 -2.66
N GLY A 63 -6.50 -0.16 -1.66
CA GLY A 63 -5.22 0.20 -1.09
C GLY A 63 -4.37 -1.02 -0.80
N GLY A 64 -4.90 -2.22 -0.99
CA GLY A 64 -4.26 -3.40 -0.47
C GLY A 64 -4.25 -3.46 1.07
N ALA A 65 -4.19 -4.67 1.59
CA ALA A 65 -4.30 -4.95 3.01
C ALA A 65 -2.94 -5.04 3.70
N PHE A 66 -1.85 -5.21 2.95
CA PHE A 66 -0.51 -5.32 3.52
C PHE A 66 0.63 -4.97 2.55
N ASN A 67 1.80 -4.64 3.10
CA ASN A 67 3.05 -4.52 2.37
C ASN A 67 4.27 -4.90 3.24
N LEU A 68 5.43 -5.00 2.62
CA LEU A 68 6.68 -5.49 3.22
C LEU A 68 7.74 -4.39 3.23
N ALA A 69 8.49 -4.26 4.33
CA ALA A 69 9.76 -3.53 4.33
C ALA A 69 10.76 -4.22 5.24
N SER A 70 12.02 -4.26 4.80
CA SER A 70 13.12 -4.95 5.48
C SER A 70 12.79 -6.41 5.81
N ASP A 71 12.40 -6.68 7.06
CA ASP A 71 12.06 -8.00 7.60
C ASP A 71 10.69 -8.00 8.28
N ASP A 72 9.85 -6.99 8.04
CA ASP A 72 8.57 -6.85 8.72
C ASP A 72 7.41 -6.80 7.73
N VAL A 73 6.24 -7.24 8.20
CA VAL A 73 4.97 -7.12 7.50
C VAL A 73 4.17 -5.98 8.13
N PHE A 74 3.72 -5.04 7.30
CA PHE A 74 2.80 -3.98 7.69
C PHE A 74 1.44 -4.31 7.11
N PHE A 75 0.41 -4.40 7.94
CA PHE A 75 -0.93 -4.81 7.50
C PHE A 75 -2.02 -3.99 8.16
N VAL A 76 -3.21 -4.00 7.57
CA VAL A 76 -4.39 -3.35 8.14
C VAL A 76 -5.33 -4.37 8.75
N ALA A 77 -5.70 -4.13 10.01
CA ALA A 77 -6.73 -4.87 10.72
C ALA A 77 -7.39 -3.95 11.74
N GLU A 78 -8.69 -4.13 12.00
CA GLU A 78 -9.43 -3.38 13.03
C GLU A 78 -9.34 -1.84 12.83
N GLY A 79 -9.29 -1.40 11.56
CA GLY A 79 -9.14 0.01 11.19
C GLY A 79 -7.75 0.61 11.44
N ARG A 80 -6.75 -0.19 11.83
CA ARG A 80 -5.41 0.26 12.23
C ARG A 80 -4.34 -0.31 11.31
N VAL A 81 -3.21 0.40 11.22
CA VAL A 81 -1.98 -0.17 10.68
C VAL A 81 -1.26 -0.93 11.80
N TRP A 82 -0.87 -2.16 11.51
CA TRP A 82 -0.13 -3.05 12.39
C TRP A 82 1.22 -3.37 11.80
N ARG A 83 2.20 -3.61 12.67
CA ARG A 83 3.53 -4.11 12.33
C ARG A 83 3.71 -5.48 12.94
N LEU A 84 4.07 -6.45 12.10
CA LEU A 84 4.46 -7.80 12.49
C LEU A 84 5.94 -8.01 12.16
N PRO A 85 6.81 -8.12 13.19
CA PRO A 85 8.19 -8.52 12.97
C PRO A 85 8.27 -9.98 12.51
N ARG A 86 9.06 -10.29 11.47
CA ARG A 86 9.19 -11.68 10.96
C ARG A 86 9.78 -12.66 11.98
N GLN A 87 10.63 -12.17 12.88
CA GLN A 87 11.28 -12.98 13.93
C GLN A 87 10.75 -12.65 15.34
N GLY A 88 9.54 -12.08 15.44
CA GLY A 88 8.93 -11.64 16.71
C GLY A 88 7.64 -12.39 17.05
N PRO A 89 7.22 -12.37 18.32
CA PRO A 89 6.14 -13.24 18.78
C PRO A 89 4.74 -12.75 18.38
N GLU A 90 4.48 -11.42 18.31
CA GLU A 90 3.12 -10.91 18.05
C GLU A 90 3.11 -9.58 17.27
N PRO A 91 2.07 -9.33 16.43
CA PRO A 91 1.80 -8.03 15.83
C PRO A 91 1.57 -6.94 16.89
N ARG A 92 1.96 -5.70 16.57
CA ARG A 92 1.61 -4.51 17.36
C ARG A 92 0.98 -3.42 16.51
N PRO A 93 0.04 -2.64 17.04
CA PRO A 93 -0.54 -1.53 16.29
C PRO A 93 0.45 -0.36 16.23
N LEU A 94 0.46 0.36 15.11
CA LEU A 94 1.23 1.59 14.90
C LEU A 94 0.34 2.85 14.90
N THR A 95 -0.95 2.68 14.65
CA THR A 95 -1.90 3.80 14.62
C THR A 95 -2.93 3.67 15.76
N PRO A 96 -3.56 4.76 16.21
CA PRO A 96 -4.66 4.70 17.17
C PRO A 96 -5.92 4.00 16.60
N PRO A 97 -6.85 3.53 17.46
CA PRO A 97 -8.04 2.78 17.05
C PRO A 97 -9.22 3.69 16.64
N PHE A 98 -9.01 4.58 15.67
CA PHE A 98 -10.09 5.41 15.10
C PHE A 98 -9.98 5.50 13.59
N GLY A 99 -11.11 5.82 12.95
CA GLY A 99 -11.20 5.90 11.49
C GLY A 99 -10.97 4.55 10.82
N ALA A 100 -10.57 4.59 9.56
CA ALA A 100 -10.17 3.41 8.79
C ALA A 100 -8.81 3.64 8.12
N ALA A 101 -8.07 2.56 7.90
CA ALA A 101 -6.79 2.58 7.21
C ALA A 101 -6.83 1.68 5.97
N ALA A 102 -5.98 1.98 5.00
CA ALA A 102 -5.70 1.13 3.84
C ALA A 102 -4.30 1.47 3.29
N ASP A 103 -3.76 0.61 2.42
CA ASP A 103 -2.51 0.86 1.72
C ASP A 103 -1.31 1.20 2.60
N PRO A 104 -0.97 0.33 3.58
CA PRO A 104 0.22 0.55 4.38
C PRO A 104 1.47 0.40 3.48
N GLN A 105 2.15 1.51 3.24
CA GLN A 105 3.35 1.65 2.45
C GLN A 105 4.53 2.02 3.37
N PRO A 106 5.21 1.02 3.95
CA PRO A 106 6.39 1.27 4.75
C PRO A 106 7.50 1.88 3.89
N SER A 107 8.15 2.92 4.42
CA SER A 107 9.35 3.50 3.83
C SER A 107 10.44 2.42 3.65
N PRO A 108 11.36 2.56 2.68
CA PRO A 108 12.37 1.54 2.41
C PRO A 108 13.24 1.16 3.61
N ALA A 109 13.57 2.15 4.46
CA ALA A 109 14.30 1.95 5.70
C ALA A 109 13.43 1.40 6.86
N GLY A 110 12.10 1.36 6.69
CA GLY A 110 11.15 0.92 7.71
C GLY A 110 10.97 1.90 8.87
N ALA A 111 11.35 3.17 8.70
CA ALA A 111 11.27 4.20 9.74
C ALA A 111 9.84 4.76 9.92
N HIS A 112 9.12 4.90 8.80
CA HIS A 112 7.73 5.33 8.77
C HIS A 112 6.90 4.37 7.91
N VAL A 113 5.59 4.35 8.15
CA VAL A 113 4.58 3.76 7.27
C VAL A 113 3.62 4.84 6.82
N VAL A 114 3.54 5.06 5.52
CA VAL A 114 2.50 5.89 4.90
C VAL A 114 1.27 5.02 4.69
N TYR A 115 0.09 5.57 4.85
CA TYR A 115 -1.16 4.87 4.63
C TYR A 115 -2.27 5.84 4.24
N VAL A 116 -3.28 5.35 3.55
CA VAL A 116 -4.51 6.11 3.34
C VAL A 116 -5.36 5.99 4.59
N HIS A 117 -5.80 7.14 5.10
CA HIS A 117 -6.63 7.19 6.29
C HIS A 117 -7.96 7.87 5.98
N HIS A 118 -9.06 7.20 6.30
CA HIS A 118 -10.39 7.77 6.24
C HIS A 118 -10.87 8.13 7.65
N HIS A 119 -11.24 9.39 7.85
CA HIS A 119 -11.83 9.85 9.09
C HIS A 119 -12.80 11.01 8.84
N GLU A 120 -13.98 10.95 9.47
CA GLU A 120 -15.02 12.00 9.38
C GLU A 120 -15.38 12.40 7.94
N GLY A 121 -15.46 11.41 7.04
CA GLY A 121 -15.87 11.64 5.65
C GLY A 121 -14.78 12.22 4.75
N ARG A 122 -13.51 12.19 5.18
CA ARG A 122 -12.38 12.66 4.39
C ARG A 122 -11.27 11.63 4.36
N ASP A 123 -10.65 11.49 3.20
CA ASP A 123 -9.40 10.75 3.07
C ASP A 123 -8.22 11.70 3.22
N VAL A 124 -7.13 11.18 3.78
CA VAL A 124 -5.83 11.83 3.80
C VAL A 124 -4.75 10.80 3.57
N LEU A 125 -3.59 11.26 3.10
CA LEU A 125 -2.37 10.49 3.19
C LEU A 125 -1.74 10.75 4.56
N ALA A 126 -1.72 9.74 5.42
CA ALA A 126 -1.15 9.82 6.76
C ALA A 126 0.16 9.03 6.85
N ALA A 127 0.96 9.32 7.88
CA ALA A 127 2.14 8.54 8.19
C ALA A 127 2.26 8.32 9.70
N ALA A 128 2.57 7.08 10.08
CA ALA A 128 2.94 6.72 11.44
C ALA A 128 4.42 6.35 11.48
N ASP A 129 5.06 6.62 12.62
CA ASP A 129 6.41 6.15 12.87
C ASP A 129 6.37 4.64 13.15
N ALA A 130 7.48 3.94 12.89
CA ALA A 130 7.56 2.50 13.16
C ALA A 130 7.67 2.16 14.67
N ASP A 131 7.82 3.20 15.49
CA ASP A 131 7.70 3.21 16.94
C ASP A 131 6.26 3.57 17.33
N PRO A 132 5.56 2.72 18.12
CA PRO A 132 4.14 2.91 18.46
C PRO A 132 3.83 4.16 19.29
N ASP A 133 4.84 4.82 19.87
CA ASP A 133 4.62 5.98 20.75
C ASP A 133 4.37 7.30 19.99
N GLY A 134 4.59 7.31 18.66
CA GLY A 134 4.37 8.47 17.80
C GLY A 134 2.92 8.63 17.34
N TRP A 135 2.36 9.84 17.46
CA TRP A 135 1.05 10.14 16.87
C TRP A 135 1.15 10.26 15.33
N PRO A 136 0.24 9.66 14.54
CA PRO A 136 0.27 9.79 13.10
C PRO A 136 0.18 11.24 12.62
N ARG A 137 0.90 11.54 11.55
CA ARG A 137 0.94 12.87 10.91
C ARG A 137 0.18 12.83 9.60
N VAL A 138 -0.55 13.90 9.29
CA VAL A 138 -1.14 14.10 7.97
C VAL A 138 -0.05 14.62 7.02
N TRP A 139 0.27 13.85 6.00
CA TRP A 139 1.31 14.12 5.01
C TRP A 139 0.78 14.74 3.72
N ALA A 140 -0.44 14.38 3.31
CA ALA A 140 -1.15 15.06 2.23
C ALA A 140 -2.64 15.19 2.55
N ARG A 141 -3.22 16.33 2.18
CA ARG A 141 -4.66 16.66 2.33
C ARG A 141 -5.03 17.72 1.29
N GLY A 142 -6.32 17.89 1.05
CA GLY A 142 -6.87 18.90 0.13
C GLY A 142 -7.67 18.30 -1.01
N ALA A 143 -7.26 17.15 -1.53
CA ALA A 143 -8.10 16.31 -2.38
C ALA A 143 -9.13 15.51 -1.55
N ASP A 144 -10.23 15.09 -2.18
CA ASP A 144 -11.28 14.27 -1.56
C ASP A 144 -10.82 12.83 -1.31
N PHE A 145 -9.99 12.27 -2.20
CA PHE A 145 -9.56 10.87 -2.15
C PHE A 145 -8.06 10.69 -2.45
N TYR A 146 -7.47 9.66 -1.85
CA TYR A 146 -6.06 9.28 -2.02
C TYR A 146 -5.94 7.76 -2.20
N MET A 147 -4.99 7.32 -3.03
CA MET A 147 -4.67 5.91 -3.18
C MET A 147 -3.22 5.70 -3.64
N GLN A 148 -2.74 4.46 -3.53
CA GLN A 148 -1.50 3.98 -4.16
C GLN A 148 -0.25 4.84 -3.86
N PRO A 149 0.05 5.14 -2.58
CA PRO A 149 1.35 5.71 -2.23
C PRO A 149 2.48 4.79 -2.69
N ALA A 150 3.58 5.37 -3.17
CA ALA A 150 4.74 4.64 -3.64
C ALA A 150 6.03 5.38 -3.28
N TRP A 151 6.97 4.65 -2.67
CA TRP A 151 8.26 5.17 -2.27
C TRP A 151 9.32 4.99 -3.35
N SER A 152 10.21 5.97 -3.52
CA SER A 152 11.49 5.72 -4.19
C SER A 152 12.34 4.75 -3.36
N PRO A 153 13.24 3.96 -3.97
CA PRO A 153 14.06 2.99 -3.23
C PRO A 153 14.94 3.60 -2.13
N ASP A 154 15.33 4.86 -2.27
CA ASP A 154 16.12 5.62 -1.28
C ASP A 154 15.24 6.30 -0.21
N GLY A 155 13.92 6.29 -0.36
CA GLY A 155 12.97 6.95 0.53
C GLY A 155 12.94 8.48 0.43
N GLY A 156 13.65 9.07 -0.53
CA GLY A 156 13.72 10.53 -0.71
C GLY A 156 12.52 11.13 -1.45
N LEU A 157 11.74 10.30 -2.15
CA LEU A 157 10.56 10.71 -2.91
C LEU A 157 9.37 9.83 -2.53
N LEU A 158 8.19 10.46 -2.53
CA LEU A 158 6.91 9.80 -2.37
C LEU A 158 6.01 10.23 -3.53
N ALA A 159 5.46 9.25 -4.23
CA ALA A 159 4.39 9.44 -5.19
C ALA A 159 3.07 8.95 -4.60
N TRP A 160 1.95 9.50 -5.05
CA TRP A 160 0.61 9.01 -4.72
C TRP A 160 -0.39 9.43 -5.81
N VAL A 161 -1.54 8.77 -5.85
CA VAL A 161 -2.65 9.17 -6.71
C VAL A 161 -3.73 9.84 -5.87
N GLU A 162 -4.29 10.95 -6.36
CA GLU A 162 -5.39 11.67 -5.73
C GLU A 162 -6.42 12.15 -6.76
N TRP A 163 -7.69 12.28 -6.35
CA TRP A 163 -8.75 12.84 -7.18
C TRP A 163 -9.83 13.49 -6.33
N ASP A 164 -10.72 14.24 -6.99
CA ASP A 164 -11.80 15.00 -6.37
C ASP A 164 -13.14 14.62 -6.99
N HIS A 165 -14.23 14.82 -6.25
CA HIS A 165 -15.55 14.81 -6.84
C HIS A 165 -15.70 15.90 -7.93
N PRO A 166 -16.51 15.66 -8.98
CA PRO A 166 -17.41 14.52 -9.17
C PRO A 166 -16.76 13.27 -9.79
N ASN A 167 -15.45 13.30 -10.05
CA ASN A 167 -14.78 12.22 -10.76
C ASN A 167 -14.67 10.96 -9.89
N MET A 168 -14.79 9.81 -10.55
CA MET A 168 -14.21 8.55 -10.07
C MET A 168 -12.76 8.45 -10.55
N PRO A 169 -11.91 7.61 -9.94
CA PRO A 169 -10.49 7.57 -10.32
C PRO A 169 -10.26 7.14 -11.79
N TRP A 170 -11.22 6.46 -12.41
CA TRP A 170 -11.22 6.10 -13.84
C TRP A 170 -11.82 7.16 -14.77
N ASP A 171 -12.35 8.26 -14.25
CA ASP A 171 -12.74 9.43 -15.04
C ASP A 171 -11.56 10.40 -15.14
N GLY A 172 -10.88 10.63 -14.02
CA GLY A 172 -9.69 11.47 -13.95
C GLY A 172 -9.05 11.47 -12.58
N ALA A 173 -7.74 11.27 -12.53
CA ALA A 173 -6.96 11.28 -11.30
C ALA A 173 -5.62 11.99 -11.52
N ARG A 174 -4.94 12.39 -10.45
CA ARG A 174 -3.64 13.07 -10.52
C ARG A 174 -2.58 12.21 -9.88
N LEU A 175 -1.49 11.98 -10.59
CA LEU A 175 -0.28 11.41 -10.01
C LEU A 175 0.56 12.54 -9.45
N MET A 176 0.77 12.52 -8.15
CA MET A 176 1.53 13.52 -7.41
C MET A 176 2.90 12.95 -7.05
N LEU A 177 3.89 13.84 -6.95
CA LEU A 177 5.25 13.51 -6.53
C LEU A 177 5.76 14.60 -5.58
N ALA A 178 6.35 14.20 -4.45
CA ALA A 178 6.93 15.09 -3.47
C ALA A 178 8.30 14.60 -2.98
N ARG A 179 9.12 15.54 -2.49
CA ARG A 179 10.34 15.22 -1.73
C ARG A 179 9.98 14.95 -0.28
N VAL A 180 10.54 13.91 0.30
CA VAL A 180 10.34 13.58 1.72
C VAL A 180 11.57 13.97 2.53
N GLY A 181 11.35 14.82 3.54
CA GLY A 181 12.34 15.14 4.57
C GLY A 181 11.83 14.78 5.97
N ALA A 182 12.54 15.21 7.02
CA ALA A 182 12.17 14.92 8.41
C ALA A 182 10.75 15.39 8.79
N GLY A 183 10.29 16.50 8.18
CA GLY A 183 8.95 17.05 8.38
C GLY A 183 7.84 16.36 7.58
N GLY A 184 8.17 15.43 6.68
CA GLY A 184 7.23 14.83 5.72
C GLY A 184 7.42 15.35 4.29
N PRO A 185 6.42 15.14 3.42
CA PRO A 185 6.46 15.57 2.03
C PRO A 185 6.50 17.09 1.86
N SER A 186 7.22 17.54 0.84
CA SER A 186 7.38 18.94 0.45
C SER A 186 7.49 19.05 -1.07
N GLU A 187 7.25 20.24 -1.62
CA GLU A 187 7.34 20.50 -3.06
C GLU A 187 6.45 19.54 -3.90
N ALA A 188 5.29 19.17 -3.35
CA ALA A 188 4.33 18.31 -4.03
C ALA A 188 3.90 18.92 -5.37
N LYS A 189 4.01 18.13 -6.44
CA LYS A 189 3.57 18.54 -7.78
C LYS A 189 2.90 17.39 -8.51
N ARG A 190 1.92 17.72 -9.35
CA ARG A 190 1.35 16.78 -10.32
C ARG A 190 2.39 16.49 -11.40
N VAL A 191 2.63 15.20 -11.68
CA VAL A 191 3.55 14.75 -12.74
C VAL A 191 2.86 14.04 -13.90
N ALA A 192 1.64 13.50 -13.69
CA ALA A 192 0.80 12.91 -14.73
C ALA A 192 -0.68 12.97 -14.32
N GLY A 193 -1.58 12.60 -15.23
CA GLY A 193 -3.01 12.63 -15.01
C GLY A 193 -3.64 14.03 -15.02
N GLY A 194 -4.92 14.09 -14.67
CA GLY A 194 -5.75 15.29 -14.69
C GLY A 194 -7.23 14.97 -14.60
N GLU A 195 -8.07 16.01 -14.72
CA GLU A 195 -9.54 15.91 -14.58
C GLU A 195 -10.21 14.94 -15.55
N ARG A 196 -9.57 14.62 -16.68
CA ARG A 196 -10.07 13.71 -17.72
C ARG A 196 -9.04 12.65 -18.12
N MET A 197 -8.08 12.41 -17.24
CA MET A 197 -6.91 11.59 -17.51
C MET A 197 -6.68 10.66 -16.33
N PRO A 198 -7.26 9.45 -16.38
CA PRO A 198 -7.03 8.43 -15.37
C PRO A 198 -5.56 8.01 -15.32
N VAL A 199 -5.01 7.95 -14.11
CA VAL A 199 -3.63 7.54 -13.86
C VAL A 199 -3.57 6.63 -12.64
N PHE A 200 -2.80 5.55 -12.73
CA PHE A 200 -2.75 4.50 -11.71
C PHE A 200 -1.36 3.87 -11.60
N GLN A 201 -1.19 3.10 -10.53
CA GLN A 201 -0.08 2.17 -10.30
C GLN A 201 1.30 2.82 -10.44
N PRO A 202 1.56 3.95 -9.74
CA PRO A 202 2.90 4.51 -9.72
C PRO A 202 3.89 3.53 -9.09
N LEU A 203 4.99 3.25 -9.79
CA LEU A 203 6.08 2.40 -9.31
C LEU A 203 7.42 3.05 -9.62
N PHE A 204 8.28 3.17 -8.62
CA PHE A 204 9.66 3.55 -8.87
C PHE A 204 10.45 2.37 -9.42
N THR A 205 11.38 2.68 -10.34
CA THR A 205 12.33 1.67 -10.83
C THR A 205 13.24 1.21 -9.68
N PRO A 206 13.67 -0.07 -9.64
CA PRO A 206 14.51 -0.59 -8.56
C PRO A 206 15.85 0.17 -8.38
N ASP A 207 16.36 0.79 -9.45
CA ASP A 207 17.58 1.62 -9.42
C ASP A 207 17.33 3.06 -8.96
N GLY A 208 16.07 3.43 -8.69
CA GLY A 208 15.64 4.75 -8.23
C GLY A 208 15.73 5.85 -9.30
N ARG A 209 16.00 5.52 -10.56
CA ARG A 209 16.21 6.51 -11.63
C ARG A 209 14.93 6.94 -12.35
N GLY A 210 13.83 6.23 -12.16
CA GLY A 210 12.57 6.51 -12.84
C GLY A 210 11.34 6.22 -11.98
N LEU A 211 10.23 6.83 -12.40
CA LEU A 211 8.87 6.55 -11.95
C LEU A 211 8.08 6.12 -13.18
N VAL A 212 7.41 4.97 -13.10
CA VAL A 212 6.51 4.47 -14.15
C VAL A 212 5.09 4.43 -13.62
N TRP A 213 4.11 4.55 -14.51
CA TRP A 213 2.69 4.52 -14.18
C TRP A 213 1.88 4.03 -15.38
N VAL A 214 0.60 3.73 -15.14
CA VAL A 214 -0.38 3.45 -16.19
C VAL A 214 -1.26 4.68 -16.33
N GLU A 215 -1.38 5.20 -17.55
CA GLU A 215 -2.26 6.33 -17.88
C GLU A 215 -3.11 5.94 -19.08
N ASN A 216 -4.39 6.30 -19.04
CA ASN A 216 -5.32 6.03 -20.14
C ASN A 216 -5.86 7.34 -20.71
N PRO A 217 -5.21 7.92 -21.75
CA PRO A 217 -5.75 9.08 -22.42
C PRO A 217 -7.03 8.74 -23.16
N GLU A 218 -8.12 9.46 -22.85
CA GLU A 218 -9.34 9.43 -23.65
C GLU A 218 -8.96 9.58 -25.14
N GLY A 219 -9.22 8.55 -25.96
CA GLY A 219 -8.98 8.57 -27.42
C GLY A 219 -7.86 7.68 -27.96
N ALA A 220 -7.12 6.92 -27.13
CA ALA A 220 -6.28 5.83 -27.63
C ALA A 220 -7.13 4.55 -27.78
N GLU A 221 -7.76 4.41 -28.94
CA GLU A 221 -8.61 3.31 -29.42
C GLU A 221 -8.40 1.94 -28.74
N LEU A 222 -9.53 1.37 -28.30
CA LEU A 222 -9.76 -0.04 -27.98
C LEU A 222 -9.59 -0.99 -29.20
N ASP A 223 -9.08 -0.53 -30.34
CA ASP A 223 -8.98 -1.28 -31.59
C ASP A 223 -7.61 -1.96 -31.81
N ARG A 224 -6.93 -2.36 -30.73
CA ARG A 224 -5.72 -3.20 -30.81
C ARG A 224 -5.76 -4.40 -29.87
N LEU A 225 -6.71 -5.30 -30.11
CA LEU A 225 -6.57 -6.73 -29.86
C LEU A 225 -7.23 -7.53 -30.98
#